data_AF-A0A0D8Y9C9-F1
#
_entry.id   AF-A0A0D8Y9C9-F1
#
_cell.length_a   1.000
_cell.length_b   1.000
_cell.length_c   1.000
_cell.angle_alpha   90.00
_cell.angle_beta   90.00
_cell.angle_gamma   90.00
#
_symmetry.space_group_name_H-M   'P 1'
#
loop_
_entity.id
_entity.type
_entity.pdbx_description
1 polymer ?
#
loop_
_entity_poly.entity_id
_entity_poly.type
_entity_poly.pdbx_seq_one_letter_code
_entity_poly.pdbx_strand_id
1 'polypeptide(L)'
;AHCYARYVLTKVCLEAGQGFVTITECKGNDGNPDLEFKLDRTKIDSVGRPAVNKFLAKLQAYKSTGNVEEGTKMFEHYGEVTEVEIRWRDICVARRKPRRLFVQANTKINNEGM
;
A
#
# COMPACT_ATOMS: atom_id res chain seq x y z
N ALA A 1 -6.30 0.10 -10.21
CA ALA A 1 -4.91 -0.43 -10.27
C ALA A 1 -4.07 -0.03 -9.05
N HIS A 2 -3.61 1.23 -8.94
CA HIS A 2 -2.58 1.61 -7.95
C HIS A 2 -2.93 1.36 -6.47
N CYS A 3 -4.15 1.67 -6.02
CA CYS A 3 -4.53 1.44 -4.61
C CYS A 3 -4.53 -0.05 -4.25
N TYR A 4 -4.98 -0.90 -5.18
CA TYR A 4 -5.00 -2.34 -5.00
C TYR A 4 -3.57 -2.92 -4.93
N ALA A 5 -2.68 -2.49 -5.83
CA ALA A 5 -1.27 -2.90 -5.78
C ALA A 5 -0.57 -2.48 -4.47
N ARG A 6 -0.89 -1.30 -3.93
CA ARG A 6 -0.38 -0.85 -2.63
C ARG A 6 -0.89 -1.74 -1.49
N TYR A 7 -2.17 -2.12 -1.53
CA TYR A 7 -2.75 -3.04 -0.54
C TYR A 7 -2.07 -4.42 -0.59
N VAL A 8 -1.90 -4.99 -1.79
CA VAL A 8 -1.17 -6.25 -2.00
C VAL A 8 0.25 -6.18 -1.42
N LEU A 9 0.99 -5.10 -1.69
CA LEU A 9 2.33 -4.93 -1.14
C LEU A 9 2.33 -4.81 0.39
N THR A 10 1.35 -4.12 0.97
CA THR A 10 1.18 -4.08 2.43
C THR A 10 0.95 -5.48 3.00
N LYS A 11 0.15 -6.32 2.34
CA LYS A 11 -0.09 -7.71 2.76
C LYS A 11 1.19 -8.56 2.68
N VAL A 12 2.02 -8.38 1.66
CA VAL A 12 3.36 -9.01 1.60
C VAL A 12 4.22 -8.60 2.80
N CYS A 13 4.24 -7.32 3.16
CA CYS A 13 5.00 -6.84 4.32
C CYS A 13 4.45 -7.34 5.66
N LEU A 14 3.13 -7.51 5.78
CA LEU A 14 2.49 -8.09 6.96
C LEU A 14 2.80 -9.59 7.08
N GLU A 15 2.74 -10.33 5.96
CA GLU A 15 3.07 -11.77 5.91
C GLU A 15 4.54 -12.03 6.26
N ALA A 16 5.45 -11.10 5.93
CA ALA A 16 6.86 -11.20 6.30
C ALA A 16 7.07 -11.37 7.82
N GLY A 17 6.11 -10.90 8.63
CA GLY A 17 6.05 -11.14 10.07
C GLY A 17 7.18 -10.44 10.83
N GLN A 18 7.61 -11.07 11.93
CA GLN A 18 8.70 -10.61 12.81
C GLN A 18 8.49 -9.19 13.38
N GLY A 19 7.26 -8.70 13.40
CA GLY A 19 6.93 -7.33 13.80
C GLY A 19 7.55 -6.25 12.90
N PHE A 20 7.85 -6.57 11.63
CA PHE A 20 8.35 -5.59 10.67
C PHE A 20 7.29 -4.51 10.37
N VAL A 21 6.07 -4.94 10.05
CA VAL A 21 4.91 -4.07 9.89
C VAL A 21 3.77 -4.61 10.74
N THR A 22 3.09 -3.71 11.46
CA THR A 22 1.87 -4.03 12.22
C THR A 22 0.82 -2.95 12.02
N ILE A 23 -0.44 -3.37 11.98
CA ILE A 23 -1.60 -2.47 11.95
C ILE A 23 -2.45 -2.82 13.17
N THR A 24 -2.72 -1.82 14.01
CA THR A 24 -3.52 -1.99 15.23
C THR A 24 -4.62 -0.96 15.26
N GLU A 25 -5.81 -1.38 15.69
CA GLU A 25 -6.91 -0.45 15.94
C GLU A 25 -6.62 0.37 17.20
N CYS A 26 -6.84 1.67 17.11
CA CYS A 26 -6.68 2.61 18.21
C CYS A 26 -7.85 3.60 18.23
N LYS A 27 -7.82 4.55 19.17
CA LYS A 27 -8.75 5.69 19.18
C LYS A 27 -7.98 6.93 18.81
N GLY A 28 -8.52 7.71 17.88
CA GLY A 28 -7.97 9.02 17.54
C GLY A 28 -8.18 10.02 18.69
N ASN A 29 -7.52 11.18 18.59
CA ASN A 29 -7.67 12.27 19.56
C ASN A 29 -9.11 12.80 19.67
N ASP A 30 -9.92 12.53 18.65
CA ASP A 30 -11.35 12.85 18.56
C ASP A 30 -12.26 11.80 19.24
N GLY A 31 -11.68 10.74 19.81
CA GLY A 31 -12.41 9.66 20.47
C GLY A 31 -12.99 8.60 19.53
N ASN A 32 -12.93 8.83 18.22
CA ASN A 32 -13.43 7.92 17.19
C ASN A 32 -12.42 6.79 16.88
N PRO A 33 -12.85 5.64 16.35
CA PRO A 33 -11.96 4.57 15.90
C PRO A 33 -10.91 5.06 14.89
N ASP A 34 -9.66 4.61 15.00
CA ASP A 34 -8.54 4.91 14.10
C ASP A 34 -7.64 3.67 13.91
N LEU A 35 -6.68 3.75 12.99
CA LEU A 35 -5.69 2.73 12.72
C LEU A 35 -4.28 3.28 12.92
N GLU A 36 -3.48 2.59 13.71
CA GLU A 36 -2.05 2.85 13.85
C GLU A 36 -1.26 1.91 12.94
N PHE A 37 -0.51 2.49 12.01
CA PHE A 37 0.43 1.77 11.17
C PHE A 37 1.84 1.93 11.73
N LYS A 38 2.48 0.82 12.11
CA LYS A 38 3.84 0.81 12.64
C LYS A 38 4.76 0.02 11.72
N LEU A 39 5.91 0.61 11.41
CA LEU A 39 6.99 -0.02 10.65
C LEU A 39 8.29 0.05 11.47
N ASP A 40 8.90 -1.11 11.69
CA ASP A 40 10.19 -1.23 12.35
C ASP A 40 11.33 -1.02 11.35
N ARG A 41 11.97 0.15 11.41
CA ARG A 41 13.03 0.54 10.48
C ARG A 41 14.25 -0.38 10.55
N THR A 42 14.50 -0.99 11.71
CA THR A 42 15.65 -1.89 11.91
C THR A 42 15.51 -3.20 11.14
N LYS A 43 14.27 -3.54 10.74
CA LYS A 43 13.92 -4.79 10.04
C LYS A 43 13.71 -4.63 8.54
N ILE A 44 13.92 -3.43 8.00
CA ILE A 44 13.78 -3.19 6.56
C ILE A 44 14.72 -4.10 5.78
N ASP A 45 16.00 -4.16 6.14
CA ASP A 45 16.98 -4.94 5.40
C ASP A 45 16.93 -6.43 5.70
N SER A 46 16.63 -6.81 6.94
CA SER A 46 16.63 -8.21 7.37
C SER A 46 15.32 -8.95 7.08
N VAL A 47 14.18 -8.26 7.08
CA VAL A 47 12.84 -8.88 6.92
C VAL A 47 12.13 -8.36 5.68
N GLY A 48 12.01 -7.03 5.55
CA GLY A 48 11.25 -6.41 4.48
C GLY A 48 11.85 -6.65 3.09
N ARG A 49 13.14 -6.40 2.92
CA ARG A 49 13.85 -6.56 1.64
C ARG A 49 13.81 -8.00 1.13
N PRO A 50 14.10 -9.05 1.93
CA PRO A 50 13.94 -10.43 1.48
C PRO A 50 12.51 -10.79 1.07
N ALA A 51 11.51 -10.35 1.82
CA ALA A 51 10.11 -10.61 1.52
C ALA A 51 9.68 -9.98 0.18
N VAL A 52 10.01 -8.70 -0.01
CA VAL A 52 9.72 -7.98 -1.26
C VAL A 52 10.49 -8.57 -2.44
N ASN A 53 11.76 -8.95 -2.25
CA ASN A 53 12.55 -9.61 -3.30
C ASN A 53 11.91 -10.92 -3.76
N LYS A 54 11.45 -11.76 -2.83
CA LYS A 54 10.77 -13.02 -3.16
C LYS A 54 9.46 -12.78 -3.93
N PHE A 55 8.69 -11.78 -3.52
CA PHE A 55 7.46 -11.39 -4.21
C PHE A 55 7.74 -10.88 -5.63
N LEU A 56 8.70 -9.96 -5.80
CA LEU A 56 9.06 -9.39 -7.10
C LEU A 56 9.63 -10.44 -8.06
N ALA A 57 10.44 -11.38 -7.57
CA ALA A 57 10.97 -12.46 -8.38
C ALA A 57 9.85 -13.32 -8.98
N LYS A 58 8.84 -13.71 -8.18
CA LYS A 58 7.66 -14.44 -8.67
C LYS A 58 6.83 -13.62 -9.64
N LEU A 59 6.54 -12.36 -9.29
CA LEU A 59 5.75 -11.46 -10.13
C LEU A 59 6.37 -11.28 -11.52
N GLN A 60 7.68 -11.06 -11.58
CA GLN A 60 8.40 -10.91 -12.84
C GLN A 60 8.47 -12.22 -13.61
N ALA A 61 8.67 -13.36 -12.94
CA ALA A 61 8.69 -14.67 -13.59
C ALA A 61 7.35 -14.96 -14.27
N TYR A 62 6.22 -14.85 -13.56
CA TYR A 62 4.89 -15.09 -14.13
C TYR A 62 4.55 -14.12 -15.26
N LYS A 63 4.90 -12.84 -15.11
CA LYS A 63 4.73 -11.86 -16.17
C LYS A 63 5.54 -12.21 -17.42
N SER A 64 6.81 -12.59 -17.25
CA SER A 64 7.72 -12.82 -18.38
C SER A 64 7.37 -14.09 -19.15
N THR A 65 6.83 -15.11 -18.47
CA THR A 65 6.40 -16.37 -19.09
C THR A 65 4.94 -16.37 -19.53
N GLY A 66 4.19 -15.29 -19.26
CA GLY A 66 2.76 -15.23 -19.56
C GLY A 66 1.91 -16.22 -18.77
N ASN A 67 2.38 -16.68 -17.61
CA ASN A 67 1.63 -17.63 -16.76
C ASN A 67 0.51 -16.91 -16.00
N VAL A 68 -0.64 -16.77 -16.68
CA VAL A 68 -1.81 -16.04 -16.17
C VAL A 68 -2.43 -16.74 -14.96
N GLU A 69 -2.50 -18.07 -14.95
CA GLU A 69 -3.15 -18.85 -13.90
C GLU A 69 -2.46 -18.64 -12.55
N GLU A 70 -1.15 -18.93 -12.48
CA GLU A 70 -0.39 -18.79 -11.24
C GLU A 70 -0.16 -17.32 -10.86
N GLY A 71 0.00 -16.44 -11.86
CA GLY A 71 0.13 -15.00 -11.63
C GLY A 71 -1.12 -14.39 -10.99
N THR A 72 -2.31 -14.77 -11.48
CA THR A 72 -3.60 -14.32 -10.95
C THR A 72 -3.81 -14.86 -9.54
N LYS A 73 -3.61 -16.17 -9.35
CA LYS A 73 -3.74 -16.83 -8.05
C LYS A 73 -2.85 -16.20 -6.98
N MET A 74 -1.59 -15.91 -7.30
CA MET A 74 -0.68 -15.24 -6.37
C MET A 74 -1.16 -13.82 -6.02
N PHE A 75 -1.58 -13.04 -7.01
CA PHE A 75 -1.96 -11.64 -6.78
C PHE A 75 -3.29 -11.52 -6.02
N GLU A 76 -4.26 -12.38 -6.34
CA GLU A 76 -5.55 -12.45 -5.65
C GLU A 76 -5.40 -12.94 -4.22
N HIS A 77 -4.51 -13.90 -3.95
CA HIS A 77 -4.21 -14.36 -2.59
C HIS A 77 -3.77 -13.19 -1.68
N TYR A 78 -2.83 -12.35 -2.12
CA TYR A 78 -2.45 -11.17 -1.35
C TYR A 78 -3.53 -10.08 -1.35
N GLY A 79 -4.37 -10.06 -2.38
CA GLY A 79 -5.48 -9.11 -2.53
C GLY A 79 -6.74 -9.48 -1.75
N GLU A 80 -6.75 -10.66 -1.11
CA GLU A 80 -7.88 -11.14 -0.32
C GLU A 80 -8.16 -10.19 0.85
N VAL A 81 -9.45 -9.97 1.09
CA VAL A 81 -9.97 -9.07 2.13
C VAL A 81 -10.78 -9.93 3.10
N THR A 82 -10.32 -10.01 4.34
CA THR A 82 -11.00 -10.73 5.42
C THR A 82 -11.88 -9.77 6.24
N GLU A 83 -12.60 -10.28 7.24
CA GLU A 83 -13.43 -9.47 8.13
C GLU A 83 -12.64 -8.34 8.82
N VAL A 84 -11.37 -8.57 9.14
CA VAL A 84 -10.49 -7.56 9.74
C VAL A 84 -10.29 -6.38 8.79
N GLU A 85 -10.00 -6.64 7.52
CA GLU A 85 -9.79 -5.57 6.55
C GLU A 85 -11.10 -4.88 6.13
N ILE A 86 -12.24 -5.58 6.19
CA ILE A 86 -13.57 -4.95 6.04
C ILE A 86 -13.78 -3.94 7.17
N ARG A 87 -13.49 -4.29 8.42
CA ARG A 87 -13.57 -3.36 9.55
C ARG A 87 -12.61 -2.19 9.40
N TRP A 88 -11.37 -2.43 8.98
CA TRP A 88 -10.40 -1.36 8.72
C TRP A 88 -10.85 -0.43 7.60
N ARG A 89 -11.53 -0.96 6.58
CA ARG A 89 -12.10 -0.15 5.49
C ARG A 89 -13.10 0.86 6.01
N ASP A 90 -13.98 0.47 6.93
CA ASP A 90 -14.99 1.39 7.48
C ASP A 90 -14.33 2.55 8.24
N ILE A 91 -13.29 2.26 9.02
CA ILE A 91 -12.47 3.28 9.68
C ILE A 91 -11.78 4.18 8.65
N CYS A 92 -11.17 3.61 7.61
CA CYS A 92 -10.51 4.36 6.53
C CYS A 92 -11.48 5.28 5.78
N VAL A 93 -12.71 4.83 5.54
CA VAL A 93 -13.75 5.62 4.87
C VAL A 93 -14.21 6.76 5.77
N ALA A 94 -14.42 6.52 7.06
CA ALA A 94 -14.79 7.55 8.03
C ALA A 94 -13.71 8.64 8.16
N ARG A 95 -12.42 8.27 8.07
CA ARG A 95 -11.27 9.20 8.16
C ARG A 95 -10.80 9.76 6.81
N ARG A 96 -11.51 9.47 5.71
CA ARG A 96 -11.08 9.83 4.36
C ARG A 96 -11.07 11.34 4.15
N LYS A 97 -9.91 11.89 3.78
CA LYS A 97 -9.78 13.29 3.35
C LYS A 97 -10.16 13.46 1.88
N PRO A 98 -10.81 14.58 1.49
CA PRO A 98 -11.07 14.87 0.08
C PRO A 98 -9.76 14.96 -0.70
N ARG A 99 -9.78 14.60 -1.99
CA ARG A 99 -8.60 14.74 -2.84
C ARG A 99 -8.24 16.21 -2.98
N ARG A 100 -6.93 16.49 -2.84
CA ARG A 100 -6.41 17.84 -3.02
C ARG A 100 -6.59 18.27 -4.48
N LEU A 101 -7.02 19.51 -4.66
CA LEU A 101 -6.99 20.18 -5.95
C LEU A 101 -5.62 20.84 -6.12
N PHE A 102 -5.08 20.75 -7.34
CA PHE A 102 -3.83 21.42 -7.68
C PHE A 102 -4.17 22.69 -8.45
N VAL A 103 -3.63 23.82 -8.01
CA VAL A 103 -3.71 25.07 -8.76
C VAL A 103 -2.64 25.01 -9.85
N GLN A 104 -3.07 25.11 -11.11
CA GLN A 104 -2.16 25.15 -12.24
C GLN A 104 -1.79 26.61 -12.54
N ALA A 105 -0.50 26.86 -12.77
CA ALA A 105 -0.04 28.17 -13.21
C ALA A 105 -0.37 28.37 -14.69
N ASN A 106 -0.72 29.60 -15.06
CA ASN A 106 -0.78 30.02 -16.45
C ASN A 106 0.56 30.62 -16.87
N THR A 107 0.94 30.41 -18.13
CA THR A 107 2.07 31.11 -18.75
C THR A 107 1.58 32.36 -19.47
N LYS A 108 2.40 33.42 -19.45
CA LYS A 108 2.18 34.65 -20.23
C LYS A 108 3.48 34.97 -20.98
N ILE A 109 3.35 35.45 -22.21
CA ILE A 109 4.50 35.97 -22.97
C ILE A 109 4.90 37.31 -22.35
N ASN A 110 6.18 37.46 -21.99
CA ASN A 110 6.76 38.76 -21.67
C ASN A 110 7.64 39.20 -22.85
N ASN A 111 7.40 40.41 -23.36
CA ASN A 111 8.20 41.01 -24.44
C ASN A 111 9.47 41.70 -23.92
N GLU A 112 9.64 41.77 -22.59
CA GLU A 112 10.91 42.11 -21.95
C GLU A 112 11.81 40.87 -22.04
N GLY A 113 12.42 40.68 -23.21
CA GLY A 113 13.51 39.74 -23.39
C GLY A 113 14.68 40.07 -22.47
N MET A 114 15.41 39.03 -22.08
CA MET A 114 16.69 39.13 -21.35
C MET A 114 17.71 39.99 -22.10
#